data_AF-A0A1G2S507-F1
#
_entry.id   AF-A0A1G2S507-F1
#
_cell.length_a   1.000
_cell.length_b   1.000
_cell.length_c   1.000
_cell.angle_alpha   90.00
_cell.angle_beta   90.00
_cell.angle_gamma   90.00
#
_symmetry.space_group_name_H-M   'P 1'
#
loop_
_entity.id
_entity.type
_entity.pdbx_description
1 polymer ?
#
loop_
_entity_poly.entity_id
_entity_poly.type
_entity_poly.pdbx_seq_one_letter_code
_entity_poly.pdbx_strand_id
1 'polypeptide(L)'
;MSYIKFIRIFLLILIVIGIGLLATQKTWVPKVVDVILKTENNQQQISIISDSKIETQDPTKDWKTYTNTKYGYEFKYPDNVGMVSDYDSSFLGPPNNPNEDLLLISDKEESFHFQINKDKISVIKKSGTSDQILSTFKFTK
;
A
#
# COMPACT_ATOMS: atom_id res chain seq x y z
N MET A 1 33.61 -57.85 2.10
CA MET A 1 33.93 -56.93 3.21
C MET A 1 32.78 -56.97 4.19
N SER A 2 33.01 -57.38 5.45
CA SER A 2 31.91 -57.73 6.36
C SER A 2 31.03 -56.52 6.69
N TYR A 3 29.72 -56.64 6.43
CA TYR A 3 28.69 -55.60 6.58
C TYR A 3 28.72 -54.89 7.95
N ILE A 4 29.17 -55.60 8.99
CA ILE A 4 29.33 -55.10 10.36
C ILE A 4 30.39 -53.98 10.46
N LYS A 5 31.38 -53.96 9.56
CA LYS A 5 32.36 -52.86 9.52
C LYS A 5 31.76 -51.62 8.84
N PHE A 6 30.94 -51.82 7.82
CA PHE A 6 30.28 -50.74 7.10
C PHE A 6 29.23 -50.03 7.96
N ILE A 7 28.41 -50.78 8.70
CA ILE A 7 27.40 -50.22 9.59
C ILE A 7 28.03 -49.36 10.70
N ARG A 8 29.19 -49.77 11.23
CA ARG A 8 29.92 -49.02 12.28
C ARG A 8 30.48 -47.70 11.75
N ILE A 9 31.01 -47.68 10.53
CA ILE A 9 31.49 -46.45 9.88
C ILE A 9 30.30 -45.52 9.58
N PHE A 10 29.20 -46.05 9.05
CA PHE A 10 28.01 -45.27 8.72
C PHE A 10 27.40 -44.60 9.96
N LEU A 11 27.35 -45.32 11.09
CA LEU A 11 26.81 -44.81 12.35
C LEU A 11 27.68 -43.67 12.94
N LEU A 12 29.01 -43.74 12.78
CA LEU A 12 29.91 -42.64 13.19
C LEU A 12 29.70 -41.38 12.36
N ILE A 13 29.48 -41.51 11.04
CA ILE A 13 29.23 -40.36 10.15
C ILE A 13 27.92 -39.65 10.54
N LEU A 14 26.86 -40.40 10.84
CA LEU A 14 25.58 -39.86 11.28
C LEU A 14 25.69 -39.06 12.58
N ILE A 15 26.49 -39.53 13.54
CA ILE A 15 26.72 -38.83 14.80
C ILE A 15 27.45 -37.50 14.56
N VAL A 16 28.49 -37.49 13.70
CA VAL A 16 29.26 -36.27 13.40
C VAL A 16 28.38 -35.22 12.70
N ILE A 17 27.53 -35.64 11.76
CA ILE A 17 26.57 -34.75 11.09
C ILE A 17 25.55 -34.19 12.09
N GLY A 18 25.03 -35.03 12.98
CA GLY A 18 24.08 -34.61 14.03
C GLY A 18 24.67 -33.56 14.97
N ILE A 19 25.91 -33.75 15.43
CA ILE A 19 26.60 -32.79 16.30
C ILE A 19 26.88 -31.46 15.57
N GLY A 20 27.27 -31.53 14.29
CA GLY A 20 27.47 -30.35 13.45
C GLY A 20 26.21 -29.50 13.31
N LEU A 21 25.06 -30.13 13.03
CA LEU A 21 23.77 -29.45 12.94
C LEU A 21 23.37 -28.81 14.27
N LEU A 22 23.57 -29.50 15.40
CA LEU A 22 23.24 -28.98 16.73
C LEU A 22 24.06 -27.72 17.10
N ALA A 23 25.35 -27.69 16.75
CA ALA A 23 26.23 -26.55 17.01
C ALA A 23 25.83 -25.29 16.21
N THR A 24 25.35 -25.47 14.97
CA THR A 24 24.88 -24.35 14.15
C THR A 24 23.58 -23.72 14.65
N GLN A 25 22.67 -24.50 15.26
CA GLN A 25 21.46 -23.93 15.85
C GLN A 25 21.75 -23.07 17.09
N LYS A 26 22.65 -23.51 17.98
CA LYS A 26 22.94 -22.81 19.25
C LYS A 26 23.59 -21.43 19.05
N THR A 27 24.23 -21.19 17.92
CA THR A 27 24.95 -19.94 17.63
C THR A 27 24.11 -18.87 16.93
N TRP A 28 22.92 -19.19 16.39
CA TRP A 28 22.10 -18.25 15.61
C TRP A 28 20.91 -17.65 16.37
N VAL A 29 20.54 -18.20 17.53
CA VAL A 29 19.38 -17.74 18.31
C VAL A 29 19.58 -16.41 19.09
N PRO A 30 20.76 -16.04 19.65
CA PRO A 30 20.82 -14.89 20.54
C PRO A 30 20.82 -13.51 19.84
N LYS A 31 20.99 -13.43 18.52
CA LYS A 31 21.10 -12.13 17.82
C LYS A 31 19.76 -11.43 17.59
N VAL A 32 18.65 -12.15 17.51
CA VAL A 32 17.33 -11.54 17.26
C VAL A 32 16.77 -10.88 18.52
N VAL A 33 17.04 -11.46 19.69
CA VAL A 33 16.54 -10.97 20.98
C VAL A 33 17.18 -9.63 21.36
N ASP A 34 18.48 -9.45 21.14
CA ASP A 34 19.16 -8.17 21.40
C ASP A 34 18.66 -7.03 20.50
N VAL A 35 18.25 -7.34 19.27
CA VAL A 35 17.70 -6.33 18.34
C VAL A 35 16.32 -5.85 18.80
N ILE A 36 15.49 -6.74 19.34
CA ILE A 36 14.17 -6.38 19.89
C ILE A 36 14.32 -5.58 21.19
N LEU A 37 15.21 -6.01 22.10
CA LEU A 37 15.47 -5.30 23.36
C LEU A 37 16.09 -3.91 23.15
N LYS A 38 16.92 -3.72 22.12
CA LYS A 38 17.44 -2.39 21.73
C LYS A 38 16.38 -1.51 21.06
N THR A 39 15.37 -2.11 20.44
CA THR A 39 14.29 -1.36 19.78
C THR A 39 13.22 -0.90 20.79
N GLU A 40 13.00 -1.65 21.87
CA GLU A 40 12.03 -1.31 22.93
C GLU A 40 12.50 -0.18 23.86
N ASN A 41 13.80 -0.07 24.13
CA ASN A 41 14.37 1.01 24.96
C ASN A 41 14.51 2.36 24.26
N ASN A 42 14.29 2.46 22.94
CA ASN A 42 14.36 3.72 22.19
C ASN A 42 12.97 4.30 21.85
N GLN A 43 11.90 3.76 22.45
CA GLN A 43 10.53 4.29 22.32
C GLN A 43 9.91 4.75 23.65
N GLN A 44 10.69 4.86 24.73
CA GLN A 44 10.22 5.42 26.00
C GLN A 44 11.02 6.66 26.42
N GLN A 45 10.96 7.71 25.61
CA GLN A 45 11.08 9.08 26.11
C GLN A 45 10.16 10.01 25.31
N ILE A 46 8.86 9.94 25.56
CA ILE A 46 7.99 11.11 25.54
C ILE A 46 7.13 11.05 26.81
N SER A 47 7.56 11.78 27.82
CA SER A 47 6.69 12.17 28.92
C SER A 47 6.89 13.66 29.15
N ILE A 48 5.78 14.33 29.48
CA ILE A 48 5.57 15.76 29.71
C ILE A 48 5.33 16.60 28.44
N ILE A 49 4.11 16.51 27.89
CA ILE A 49 3.31 17.73 27.66
C ILE A 49 1.90 17.44 28.16
N SER A 50 1.54 18.21 29.20
CA SER A 50 0.22 18.69 29.64
C SER A 50 -1.01 18.22 28.86
N ASP A 51 -2.10 17.92 29.58
CA ASP A 51 -3.49 17.67 29.13
C ASP A 51 -4.01 18.66 28.06
N SER A 52 -3.41 18.66 26.88
CA SER A 52 -3.99 19.20 25.67
C SER A 52 -4.74 18.04 25.04
N LYS A 53 -6.06 18.03 25.26
CA LYS A 53 -7.05 17.35 24.44
C LYS A 53 -6.49 17.18 23.01
N ILE A 54 -6.03 15.98 22.68
CA ILE A 54 -5.71 15.64 21.29
C ILE A 54 -7.06 15.66 20.60
N GLU A 55 -7.43 16.81 20.04
CA GLU A 55 -8.43 16.84 19.01
C GLU A 55 -7.88 15.94 17.91
N THR A 56 -8.47 14.75 17.81
CA THR A 56 -8.40 13.90 16.65
C THR A 56 -8.86 14.76 15.48
N GLN A 57 -7.93 15.50 14.88
CA GLN A 57 -8.21 16.28 13.69
C GLN A 57 -8.62 15.25 12.65
N ASP A 58 -9.89 15.34 12.25
CA ASP A 58 -10.39 14.59 11.12
C ASP A 58 -9.44 14.90 9.95
N PRO A 59 -8.72 13.90 9.40
CA PRO A 59 -7.80 14.12 8.29
C PRO A 59 -8.54 14.58 7.03
N THR A 60 -9.89 14.54 7.05
CA THR A 60 -10.78 15.03 5.99
C THR A 60 -11.42 16.39 6.28
N LYS A 61 -11.02 17.08 7.36
CA LYS A 61 -11.57 18.37 7.78
C LYS A 61 -11.51 19.43 6.70
N ASP A 62 -10.40 19.47 5.95
CA ASP A 62 -10.14 20.46 4.90
C ASP A 62 -10.43 19.92 3.49
N TRP A 63 -11.13 18.79 3.37
CA TRP A 63 -11.48 18.25 2.06
C TRP A 63 -12.59 19.07 1.40
N LYS A 64 -12.43 19.30 0.10
CA LYS A 64 -13.46 19.90 -0.75
C LYS A 64 -14.48 18.83 -1.15
N THR A 65 -15.72 19.25 -1.38
CA THR A 65 -16.80 18.38 -1.89
C THR A 65 -17.06 18.69 -3.35
N TYR A 66 -17.10 17.66 -4.19
CA TYR A 66 -17.60 17.73 -5.56
C TYR A 66 -19.01 17.17 -5.60
N THR A 67 -19.94 17.93 -6.16
CA THR A 67 -21.34 17.54 -6.35
C THR A 67 -21.64 17.48 -7.84
N ASN A 68 -22.08 16.32 -8.31
CA ASN A 68 -22.59 16.15 -9.65
C ASN A 68 -24.12 16.13 -9.65
N THR A 69 -24.74 17.23 -10.03
CA THR A 69 -26.20 17.36 -10.05
C THR A 69 -26.88 16.56 -11.16
N LYS A 70 -26.16 16.23 -12.24
CA LYS A 70 -26.68 15.44 -13.38
C LYS A 70 -26.96 13.99 -12.98
N TYR A 71 -26.09 13.42 -12.15
CA TYR A 71 -26.17 12.03 -11.72
C TYR A 71 -26.51 11.84 -10.24
N GLY A 72 -26.54 12.92 -9.46
CA GLY A 72 -26.96 12.92 -8.06
C GLY A 72 -25.95 12.29 -7.10
N TYR A 73 -24.65 12.38 -7.40
CA TYR A 73 -23.59 11.88 -6.51
C TYR A 73 -22.72 13.01 -5.97
N GLU A 74 -22.12 12.76 -4.81
CA GLU A 74 -21.17 13.65 -4.16
C GLU A 74 -19.98 12.86 -3.65
N PHE A 75 -18.77 13.44 -3.75
CA PHE A 75 -17.59 12.87 -3.12
C PHE A 75 -16.66 13.97 -2.61
N LYS A 76 -15.86 13.65 -1.60
CA LYS A 76 -14.87 14.57 -1.04
C LYS A 76 -13.47 14.29 -1.59
N TYR A 77 -12.66 15.32 -1.74
CA TYR A 77 -11.27 15.23 -2.19
C TYR A 77 -10.35 16.21 -1.44
N PRO A 78 -9.06 15.91 -1.28
CA PRO A 78 -8.11 16.80 -0.63
C PRO A 78 -7.97 18.16 -1.32
N ASP A 79 -7.78 19.23 -0.56
CA ASP A 79 -7.66 20.60 -1.10
C ASP A 79 -6.43 20.81 -2.00
N ASN A 80 -5.37 20.02 -1.79
CA ASN A 80 -4.14 20.05 -2.58
C ASN A 80 -4.30 19.41 -3.97
N VAL A 81 -5.48 18.86 -4.29
CA VAL A 81 -5.80 18.36 -5.62
C VAL A 81 -6.41 19.48 -6.46
N GLY A 82 -5.70 19.85 -7.53
CA GLY A 82 -6.24 20.76 -8.54
C GLY A 82 -7.29 20.06 -9.40
N MET A 83 -8.52 20.56 -9.39
CA MET A 83 -9.52 20.17 -10.39
C MET A 83 -9.25 20.94 -11.68
N VAL A 84 -8.91 20.22 -12.75
CA VAL A 84 -8.88 20.80 -14.09
C VAL A 84 -10.30 20.73 -14.64
N SER A 85 -11.09 21.77 -14.35
CA SER A 85 -12.48 21.89 -14.85
C SER A 85 -12.54 22.39 -16.30
N ASP A 86 -11.48 23.08 -16.76
CA ASP A 86 -11.39 23.62 -18.11
C ASP A 86 -10.54 22.65 -18.95
N TYR A 87 -11.24 21.65 -19.47
CA TYR A 87 -10.65 20.51 -20.13
C TYR A 87 -10.47 20.82 -21.62
N ASP A 88 -9.24 20.99 -22.09
CA ASP A 88 -8.96 21.02 -23.52
C ASP A 88 -9.15 19.61 -24.10
N SER A 89 -10.34 19.36 -24.64
CA SER A 89 -10.79 18.08 -25.20
C SER A 89 -9.90 17.54 -26.34
N SER A 90 -8.93 18.33 -26.82
CA SER A 90 -7.97 17.90 -27.84
C SER A 90 -7.00 16.81 -27.39
N PHE A 91 -6.75 16.64 -26.08
CA PHE A 91 -5.71 15.73 -25.57
C PHE A 91 -6.15 14.27 -25.34
N LEU A 92 -7.45 13.99 -25.19
CA LEU A 92 -7.96 12.63 -24.96
C LEU A 92 -8.92 12.11 -26.04
N GLY A 93 -9.21 12.93 -27.05
CA GLY A 93 -10.29 12.64 -27.98
C GLY A 93 -11.67 12.82 -27.32
N PRO A 94 -12.75 12.82 -28.11
CA PRO A 94 -14.09 12.91 -27.56
C PRO A 94 -14.32 11.77 -26.56
N PRO A 95 -15.04 12.00 -25.45
CA PRO A 95 -15.44 10.90 -24.59
C PRO A 95 -16.17 9.86 -25.44
N ASN A 96 -15.71 8.61 -25.36
CA ASN A 96 -16.28 7.50 -26.16
C ASN A 96 -17.77 7.28 -25.84
N ASN A 97 -18.28 7.88 -24.77
CA ASN A 97 -19.67 7.83 -24.32
C ASN A 97 -20.12 9.21 -23.77
N PRO A 98 -21.21 9.82 -24.29
CA PRO A 98 -21.74 11.10 -23.81
C PRO A 98 -22.32 11.05 -22.38
N ASN A 99 -22.38 9.87 -21.78
CA ASN A 99 -22.81 9.66 -20.39
C ASN A 99 -21.64 9.52 -19.41
N GLU A 100 -20.40 9.72 -19.85
CA GLU A 100 -19.21 9.68 -18.99
C GLU A 100 -18.77 11.09 -18.63
N ASP A 101 -18.54 11.32 -17.34
CA ASP A 101 -17.83 12.51 -16.88
C ASP A 101 -16.38 12.11 -16.58
N LEU A 102 -15.44 12.85 -17.15
CA LEU A 102 -14.01 12.68 -16.92
C LEU A 102 -13.54 13.75 -15.93
N LEU A 103 -13.02 13.32 -14.79
CA LEU A 103 -12.32 14.20 -13.87
C LEU A 103 -10.83 13.91 -13.93
N LEU A 104 -10.03 14.94 -14.18
CA LEU A 104 -8.58 14.85 -14.05
C LEU A 104 -8.17 15.33 -12.68
N ILE A 105 -7.39 14.49 -12.02
CA ILE A 105 -6.64 14.86 -10.84
C ILE A 105 -5.19 14.67 -11.22
N SER A 106 -4.50 15.78 -11.45
CA SER A 106 -3.06 15.76 -11.69
C SER A 106 -2.34 16.12 -10.40
N ASP A 107 -1.44 15.25 -9.97
CA ASP A 107 -0.34 15.64 -9.11
C ASP A 107 0.85 16.08 -10.01
N LYS A 108 1.83 16.78 -9.43
CA LYS A 108 2.99 17.35 -10.15
C LYS A 108 3.83 16.31 -10.90
N GLU A 109 3.74 15.04 -10.50
CA GLU A 109 4.52 13.93 -11.08
C GLU A 109 3.65 12.86 -11.76
N GLU A 110 2.35 12.75 -11.43
CA GLU A 110 1.47 11.73 -11.99
C GLU A 110 0.07 12.29 -12.29
N SER A 111 -0.45 12.01 -13.48
CA SER A 111 -1.83 12.32 -13.86
C SER A 111 -2.73 11.10 -13.65
N PHE A 112 -3.76 11.26 -12.82
CA PHE A 112 -4.80 10.27 -12.63
C PHE A 112 -6.08 10.74 -13.34
N HIS A 113 -6.68 9.82 -14.10
CA HIS A 113 -7.95 10.02 -14.76
C HIS A 113 -9.02 9.27 -13.98
N PHE A 114 -10.10 9.96 -13.65
CA PHE A 114 -11.27 9.38 -13.03
C PHE A 114 -12.35 9.32 -14.08
N GLN A 115 -12.71 8.10 -14.49
CA GLN A 115 -13.84 7.88 -15.37
C GLN A 115 -15.06 7.58 -14.51
N ILE A 116 -16.04 8.48 -14.54
CA ILE A 116 -17.24 8.35 -13.73
C ILE A 116 -18.42 7.96 -14.63
N ASN A 117 -19.07 6.87 -14.22
CA ASN A 117 -20.25 6.30 -14.84
C ASN A 117 -21.39 6.25 -13.80
N LYS A 118 -22.61 5.95 -14.27
CA LYS A 118 -23.81 5.91 -13.42
C LYS A 118 -23.70 4.93 -12.23
N ASP A 119 -22.98 3.82 -12.39
CA ASP A 119 -22.87 2.72 -11.43
C ASP A 119 -21.46 2.52 -10.86
N LYS A 120 -20.46 3.25 -11.37
CA LYS A 120 -19.06 3.05 -10.98
C LYS A 120 -18.18 4.28 -11.18
N ILE A 121 -17.10 4.34 -10.42
CA ILE A 121 -15.94 5.22 -10.63
C ILE A 121 -14.72 4.34 -10.91
N SER A 122 -14.03 4.59 -12.02
CA SER A 122 -12.74 3.95 -12.34
C SER A 122 -11.61 4.95 -12.15
N VAL A 123 -10.57 4.56 -11.42
CA VAL A 123 -9.30 5.31 -11.32
C VAL A 123 -8.34 4.73 -12.34
N ILE A 124 -7.91 5.55 -13.27
CA ILE A 124 -7.06 5.17 -14.40
C ILE A 124 -5.76 5.98 -14.30
N LYS A 125 -4.62 5.29 -14.27
CA LYS A 125 -3.31 5.92 -14.39
C LYS A 125 -2.87 5.84 -15.84
N LYS A 126 -2.56 6.99 -16.43
CA LYS A 126 -1.96 7.06 -17.76
C LYS A 126 -0.45 6.92 -17.63
N SER A 127 0.10 5.84 -18.20
CA SER A 127 1.54 5.59 -18.22
C SER A 127 1.99 5.44 -19.66
N GLY A 128 2.52 6.52 -20.24
CA GLY A 128 2.92 6.57 -21.64
C GLY A 128 1.74 6.36 -22.60
N THR A 129 1.78 5.27 -23.37
CA THR A 129 0.75 4.90 -24.36
C THR A 129 -0.29 3.92 -23.85
N SER A 130 -0.20 3.51 -22.57
CA SER A 130 -1.13 2.55 -21.97
C SER A 130 -1.88 3.14 -20.78
N ASP A 131 -3.18 2.87 -20.74
CA ASP A 131 -4.05 3.21 -19.64
C ASP A 131 -4.17 2.01 -18.70
N GLN A 132 -3.85 2.19 -17.42
CA GLN A 132 -4.00 1.15 -16.40
C GLN A 132 -5.12 1.52 -15.43
N ILE A 133 -6.14 0.66 -15.31
CA ILE A 133 -7.15 0.79 -14.26
C ILE A 133 -6.49 0.36 -12.94
N LEU A 134 -6.36 1.30 -12.00
CA LEU A 134 -5.82 1.05 -10.66
C LEU A 134 -6.91 0.56 -9.69
N SER A 135 -8.11 1.10 -9.81
CA SER A 135 -9.23 0.75 -8.95
C SER A 135 -10.56 1.00 -9.64
N THR A 136 -11.59 0.26 -9.23
CA THR A 136 -12.98 0.49 -9.63
C THR A 136 -13.89 0.38 -8.43
N PHE A 137 -14.61 1.45 -8.13
CA PHE A 137 -15.60 1.53 -7.06
C PHE A 137 -16.98 1.43 -7.69
N LYS A 138 -17.80 0.48 -7.24
CA LYS A 138 -19.19 0.36 -7.69
C LYS A 138 -20.11 1.00 -6.66
N PHE A 139 -21.08 1.77 -7.12
CA PHE A 139 -22.13 2.28 -6.27
C PHE A 139 -23.15 1.17 -6.02
N THR A 140 -23.20 0.66 -4.80
CA THR A 140 -24.32 -0.19 -4.35
C THR A 140 -25.49 0.70 -3.97
N LYS A 141 -26.64 0.46 -4.60
CA LYS A 141 -27.92 1.09 -4.27
C LYS A 141 -28.52 0.49 -3.01
#